data_AF-A0A929PX98-F1
#
_entry.id   AF-A0A929PX98-F1
#
_cell.length_a   1.000
_cell.length_b   1.000
_cell.length_c   1.000
_cell.angle_alpha   90.00
_cell.angle_beta   90.00
_cell.angle_gamma   90.00
#
_symmetry.space_group_name_H-M   'P 1'
#
loop_
_entity.id
_entity.type
_entity.pdbx_description
1 polymer ?
#
loop_
_entity_poly.entity_id
_entity_poly.type
_entity_poly.pdbx_seq_one_letter_code
_entity_poly.pdbx_strand_id
1 'polypeptide(L)'
;MSYLFTSTHTKLSSGDREVTIEPVLSFGIDGNGWHAAGIYKIHAETASIGQIFFEGNQWRYEGNGLSETEQEELACFIRFYDGKAA
;
A
#
# COMPACT_ATOMS: atom_id res chain seq x y z
N MET A 1 17.01 -6.24 15.39
CA MET A 1 15.74 -5.49 15.43
C MET A 1 14.81 -6.12 14.42
N SER A 2 13.80 -6.83 14.89
CA SER A 2 12.80 -7.47 14.04
C SER A 2 11.74 -6.42 13.74
N TYR A 3 11.73 -5.88 12.53
CA TYR A 3 10.68 -4.96 12.10
C TYR A 3 9.43 -5.80 11.83
N LEU A 4 8.44 -5.71 12.72
CA LEU A 4 7.12 -6.31 12.53
C LEU A 4 6.35 -5.49 11.49
N PHE A 5 6.57 -5.80 10.21
CA PHE A 5 5.74 -5.28 9.12
C PHE A 5 4.40 -6.00 9.19
N THR A 6 3.40 -5.32 9.74
CA THR A 6 2.11 -5.94 10.04
C THR A 6 1.16 -5.67 8.88
N SER A 7 0.70 -6.71 8.19
CA SER A 7 -0.36 -6.58 7.17
C SER A 7 -1.57 -5.90 7.81
N THR A 8 -2.13 -4.89 7.15
CA THR A 8 -3.24 -4.10 7.67
C THR A 8 -4.50 -4.30 6.85
N HIS A 9 -5.65 -4.29 7.50
CA HIS A 9 -6.93 -4.57 6.88
C HIS A 9 -7.77 -3.29 6.90
N THR A 10 -8.42 -2.96 5.78
CA THR A 10 -9.32 -1.80 5.71
C THR A 10 -10.52 -2.11 4.82
N LYS A 11 -11.61 -1.37 5.04
CA LYS A 11 -12.83 -1.43 4.24
C LYS A 11 -12.90 -0.22 3.33
N LEU A 12 -13.16 -0.45 2.05
CA LEU A 12 -13.28 0.61 1.04
C LEU A 12 -14.75 1.04 0.87
N SER A 13 -14.98 2.27 0.41
CA SER A 13 -16.33 2.87 0.35
C SER A 13 -17.28 2.22 -0.66
N SER A 14 -16.77 1.49 -1.64
CA SER A 14 -17.56 0.89 -2.73
C SER A 14 -18.48 -0.26 -2.29
N GLY A 15 -18.32 -0.76 -1.05
CA GLY A 15 -19.24 -1.71 -0.43
C GLY A 15 -18.52 -2.97 0.08
N ASP A 16 -18.66 -3.24 1.38
CA ASP A 16 -18.38 -4.48 2.14
C ASP A 16 -17.07 -5.26 1.89
N ARG A 17 -16.19 -4.77 1.02
CA ARG A 17 -14.98 -5.46 0.61
C ARG A 17 -13.84 -5.10 1.56
N GLU A 18 -13.42 -6.08 2.34
CA GLU A 18 -12.21 -6.00 3.15
C GLU A 18 -11.01 -6.26 2.25
N VAL A 19 -10.04 -5.35 2.30
CA VAL A 19 -8.77 -5.50 1.58
C VAL A 19 -7.62 -5.60 2.57
N THR A 20 -6.70 -6.51 2.28
CA THR A 20 -5.45 -6.69 3.02
C THR A 20 -4.34 -5.96 2.29
N ILE A 21 -3.63 -5.13 3.02
CA ILE A 21 -2.52 -4.31 2.56
C ILE A 21 -1.23 -4.92 3.12
N GLU A 22 -0.37 -5.37 2.24
CA GLU A 22 0.91 -5.97 2.59
C GLU A 22 2.06 -5.11 2.08
N PRO A 23 2.90 -4.54 2.96
CA PRO A 23 4.08 -3.81 2.52
C PRO A 23 5.04 -4.78 1.82
N VAL A 24 5.44 -4.45 0.58
CA VAL A 24 6.45 -5.20 -0.14
C VAL A 24 7.82 -4.73 0.31
N LEU A 25 8.57 -5.65 0.92
CA LEU A 25 9.98 -5.46 1.18
C LEU A 25 10.74 -5.52 -0.15
N SER A 26 10.78 -4.41 -0.89
CA SER A 26 11.82 -4.22 -1.89
C SER A 26 12.86 -3.26 -1.32
N PHE A 27 14.04 -3.80 -1.06
CA PHE A 27 15.20 -3.03 -0.67
C PHE A 27 15.71 -2.30 -1.92
N GLY A 28 15.39 -1.02 -2.04
CA GLY A 28 16.07 -0.17 -3.00
C GLY A 28 17.48 0.11 -2.48
N ILE A 29 18.51 -0.22 -3.27
CA ILE A 29 19.85 0.32 -3.05
C ILE A 29 19.87 1.67 -3.77
N ASP A 30 19.44 2.72 -3.07
CA ASP A 30 19.97 4.05 -3.41
C ASP A 30 21.30 4.21 -2.65
N GLY A 31 22.23 5.00 -3.16
CA GLY A 31 23.58 5.14 -2.62
C GLY A 31 23.68 5.60 -1.14
N ASN A 32 22.57 5.81 -0.42
CA ASN A 32 22.52 6.19 0.99
C ASN A 32 21.90 5.16 1.96
N GLY A 33 21.48 3.97 1.50
CA GLY A 33 21.13 2.87 2.41
C GLY A 33 19.91 2.05 2.02
N TRP A 34 19.47 1.20 2.97
CA TRP A 34 18.34 0.30 2.81
C TRP A 34 17.05 1.07 3.14
N HIS A 35 16.26 1.39 2.11
CA HIS A 35 14.94 2.00 2.30
C HIS A 35 13.84 1.03 1.90
N ALA A 36 12.77 0.99 2.69
CA ALA A 36 11.53 0.34 2.29
C ALA A 36 10.95 1.12 1.11
N ALA A 37 10.93 0.52 -0.09
CA ALA A 37 10.17 1.12 -1.18
C ALA A 37 8.71 1.21 -0.74
N GLY A 38 8.06 2.33 -1.01
CA GLY A 38 6.66 2.54 -0.65
C GLY A 38 5.70 1.71 -1.50
N ILE A 39 5.97 0.41 -1.66
CA ILE A 39 5.19 -0.52 -2.46
C ILE A 39 4.33 -1.34 -1.51
N TYR A 40 3.03 -1.37 -1.75
CA TYR A 40 2.08 -2.15 -0.96
C TYR A 40 1.24 -3.00 -1.90
N LYS A 41 1.23 -4.31 -1.67
CA LYS A 41 0.34 -5.24 -2.36
C LYS A 41 -1.03 -5.21 -1.73
N ILE A 42 -2.04 -5.27 -2.58
CA ILE A 42 -3.43 -5.21 -2.17
C ILE A 42 -4.08 -6.52 -2.53
N HIS A 43 -4.66 -7.15 -1.51
CA HIS A 43 -5.35 -8.42 -1.63
C HIS A 43 -6.82 -8.20 -1.26
N ALA A 44 -7.73 -8.84 -1.99
CA ALA A 44 -9.09 -9.05 -1.53
C ALA A 44 -9.26 -10.54 -1.29
N GLU A 45 -9.65 -10.91 -0.08
CA GLU A 45 -9.69 -12.30 0.38
C GLU A 45 -8.34 -13.01 0.19
N THR A 46 -8.19 -13.80 -0.88
CA THR A 46 -6.98 -14.56 -1.22
C THR A 46 -6.33 -14.13 -2.53
N ALA A 47 -6.98 -13.24 -3.30
CA ALA A 47 -6.49 -12.81 -4.61
C ALA A 47 -5.75 -11.48 -4.49
N SER A 48 -4.55 -11.40 -5.10
CA SER A 48 -3.90 -10.10 -5.34
C SER A 48 -4.70 -9.35 -6.40
N ILE A 49 -5.16 -8.15 -6.04
CA ILE A 49 -6.01 -7.31 -6.90
C ILE A 49 -5.26 -6.12 -7.50
N GLY A 50 -4.07 -5.84 -6.96
CA GLY A 50 -3.16 -4.83 -7.45
C GLY A 50 -2.11 -4.46 -6.42
N GLN A 51 -1.43 -3.36 -6.70
CA GLN A 51 -0.36 -2.83 -5.87
C GLN A 51 -0.33 -1.31 -6.00
N ILE A 52 0.03 -0.64 -4.92
CA ILE A 52 0.20 0.81 -4.87
C ILE A 52 1.66 1.14 -4.59
N PHE A 53 2.17 2.11 -5.33
CA PHE A 53 3.54 2.60 -5.21
C PHE A 53 3.49 4.04 -4.71
N PHE A 54 4.35 4.36 -3.76
CA PHE A 54 4.61 5.70 -3.27
C PHE A 54 6.04 6.11 -3.58
N GLU A 55 6.16 7.25 -4.26
CA GLU A 55 7.42 7.93 -4.54
C GLU A 55 7.30 9.37 -4.03
N GLY A 56 7.76 9.59 -2.80
CA GLY A 56 7.50 10.84 -2.07
C GLY A 56 6.01 11.15 -1.97
N ASN A 57 5.61 12.31 -2.52
CA ASN A 57 4.23 12.79 -2.55
C ASN A 57 3.43 12.31 -3.77
N GLN A 58 4.01 11.49 -4.62
CA GLN A 58 3.29 10.87 -5.73
C GLN A 58 2.95 9.43 -5.38
N TRP A 59 1.84 8.96 -5.92
CA TRP A 59 1.45 7.56 -5.83
C TRP A 59 0.84 7.10 -7.15
N ARG A 60 0.92 5.80 -7.40
CA ARG A 60 0.23 5.17 -8.52
C ARG A 60 -0.28 3.80 -8.11
N TYR A 61 -1.40 3.41 -8.67
CA TYR A 61 -1.94 2.06 -8.53
C TYR A 61 -1.71 1.27 -9.82
N GLU A 62 -1.24 0.03 -9.67
CA GLU A 62 -1.16 -0.93 -10.77
C GLU A 62 -2.06 -2.12 -10.43
N GLY A 63 -3.11 -2.31 -11.21
CA GLY A 63 -4.08 -3.37 -11.04
C GLY A 63 -5.44 -2.96 -11.59
N ASN A 64 -6.33 -3.93 -11.73
CA ASN A 64 -7.68 -3.70 -12.28
C ASN A 64 -8.79 -4.02 -11.27
N GLY A 65 -8.43 -4.29 -10.00
CA GLY A 65 -9.37 -4.75 -8.98
C GLY A 65 -10.00 -3.68 -8.11
N LEU A 66 -9.63 -2.40 -8.29
CA LEU A 66 -10.18 -1.25 -7.56
C LEU A 66 -10.58 -0.14 -8.54
N SER A 67 -11.69 0.54 -8.27
CA SER A 67 -12.09 1.79 -8.92
C SER A 67 -11.17 2.95 -8.54
N GLU A 68 -11.21 4.05 -9.31
CA GLU A 68 -10.37 5.22 -9.05
C GLU A 68 -10.59 5.81 -7.64
N THR A 69 -11.85 5.93 -7.20
CA THR A 69 -12.20 6.38 -5.84
C THR A 69 -11.60 5.48 -4.76
N GLU A 70 -11.69 4.17 -4.94
CA GLU A 70 -11.11 3.20 -3.99
C GLU A 70 -9.58 3.26 -3.94
N GLN A 71 -8.95 3.52 -5.09
CA GLN A 71 -7.50 3.71 -5.17
C GLN A 71 -7.07 4.96 -4.38
N GLU A 72 -7.81 6.07 -4.50
CA GLU A 72 -7.55 7.29 -3.74
C GLU A 72 -7.73 7.10 -2.24
N GLU A 73 -8.81 6.44 -1.82
CA GLU A 73 -9.06 6.12 -0.41
C GLU A 73 -7.96 5.26 0.19
N LEU A 74 -7.55 4.22 -0.55
CA LEU A 74 -6.46 3.34 -0.18
C LEU A 74 -5.13 4.11 -0.07
N ALA A 75 -4.84 4.99 -1.04
CA ALA A 75 -3.65 5.82 -1.03
C ALA A 75 -3.62 6.75 0.19
N CYS A 76 -4.75 7.36 0.52
CA CYS A 76 -4.89 8.19 1.71
C CYS A 76 -4.69 7.36 2.98
N PHE A 77 -5.37 6.21 3.10
CA PHE A 77 -5.26 5.32 4.24
C PHE A 77 -3.81 4.93 4.52
N ILE A 78 -3.08 4.47 3.50
CA ILE A 78 -1.68 4.05 3.64
C ILE A 78 -0.79 5.22 4.07
N ARG A 79 -1.01 6.42 3.53
CA ARG A 79 -0.26 7.62 3.98
C ARG A 79 -0.46 7.94 5.44
N PHE A 80 -1.70 7.87 5.92
CA PHE A 80 -2.01 8.10 7.34
C PHE A 80 -1.46 6.98 8.22
N TYR A 81 -1.55 5.72 7.77
CA TYR A 81 -1.12 4.56 8.54
C TYR A 81 0.41 4.42 8.65
N ASP A 82 1.15 4.64 7.56
CA ASP A 82 2.61 4.48 7.51
C ASP A 82 3.38 5.70 8.02
N GLY A 83 2.68 6.73 8.53
CA GLY A 83 3.32 7.94 9.06
C GLY A 83 4.08 8.76 8.01
N LYS A 84 3.88 8.52 6.70
CA LYS A 84 4.41 9.35 5.60
C LYS A 84 3.69 10.70 5.47
N ALA A 85 2.84 11.05 6.44
CA ALA A 85 2.36 12.40 6.64
C ALA A 85 3.37 13.20 7.48
N ALA A 86 4.48 13.60 6.86
CA ALA A 86 5.28 14.78 7.21
C ALA A 86 6.34 15.01 6.13
#